data_AF-A0A967LAL7-F1
#
_entry.id   AF-A0A967LAL7-F1
#
_cell.length_a   1.000
_cell.length_b   1.000
_cell.length_c   1.000
_cell.angle_alpha   90.00
_cell.angle_beta   90.00
_cell.angle_gamma   90.00
#
_symmetry.space_group_name_H-M   'P 1'
#
loop_
_entity.id
_entity.type
_entity.pdbx_description
1 polymer ?
#
loop_
_entity_poly.entity_id
_entity_poly.type
_entity_poly.pdbx_seq_one_letter_code
_entity_poly.pdbx_strand_id
1 'polypeptide(L)' 'MIDEISKRLLDRSHPMRVHLLGVAGSGMSGLAALLLEMGHRVSGSDKV' A
#
# COMPACT_ATOMS: atom_id res chain seq x y z
N MET A 1 8.79 -11.51 -11.22
CA MET A 1 8.21 -10.14 -11.31
C MET A 1 7.42 -9.80 -10.05
N ILE A 2 6.44 -10.62 -9.64
CA ILE A 2 5.73 -10.43 -8.35
C ILE A 2 6.67 -10.56 -7.15
N ASP A 3 7.59 -11.52 -7.16
CA ASP A 3 8.51 -11.76 -6.02
C ASP A 3 9.41 -10.56 -5.70
N GLU A 4 9.81 -9.80 -6.72
CA GLU A 4 10.62 -8.60 -6.55
C GLU A 4 9.81 -7.48 -5.91
N ILE A 5 8.55 -7.30 -6.36
CA ILE A 5 7.62 -6.33 -5.76
C ILE A 5 7.36 -6.71 -4.30
N SER A 6 7.08 -7.99 -4.02
CA SER A 6 6.88 -8.49 -2.66
C SER A 6 8.09 -8.21 -1.76
N LYS A 7 9.32 -8.49 -2.24
CA LYS A 7 10.54 -8.18 -1.48
C LYS A 7 10.65 -6.70 -1.14
N ARG A 8 10.37 -5.82 -2.09
CA ARG A 8 10.44 -4.36 -1.88
C ARG A 8 9.33 -3.83 -0.97
N LEU A 9 8.13 -4.39 -1.07
CA LEU A 9 7.00 -4.05 -0.19
C LEU A 9 7.23 -4.49 1.25
N LEU A 10 7.95 -5.59 1.47
CA LEU A 10 8.21 -6.11 2.81
C LEU A 10 9.48 -5.51 3.45
N ASP A 11 10.31 -4.82 2.68
CA ASP A 11 11.49 -4.13 3.21
C ASP A 11 11.11 -2.82 3.91
N ARG A 12 11.02 -2.90 5.25
CA ARG A 12 10.72 -1.75 6.11
C ARG A 12 11.83 -0.71 6.15
N SER A 13 13.05 -1.06 5.75
CA SER A 13 14.20 -0.13 5.76
C SER A 13 14.12 0.87 4.60
N HIS A 14 13.37 0.52 3.55
CA HIS A 14 13.22 1.35 2.34
C HIS A 14 11.74 1.60 2.03
N PRO A 15 11.08 2.52 2.75
CA PRO A 15 9.66 2.76 2.57
C PRO A 15 9.30 3.21 1.15
N MET A 16 8.31 2.54 0.56
CA MET A 16 7.79 2.87 -0.76
C MET A 16 6.67 3.92 -0.70
N ARG A 17 6.40 4.53 -1.87
CA ARG A 17 5.18 5.28 -2.16
C ARG A 17 4.20 4.36 -2.88
N VAL A 18 3.01 4.17 -2.32
CA VAL A 18 1.96 3.31 -2.86
C VAL A 18 0.69 4.14 -3.09
N HIS A 19 0.10 4.03 -4.28
CA HIS A 19 -1.19 4.63 -4.59
C HIS A 19 -2.22 3.53 -4.81
N LEU A 20 -3.28 3.52 -4.00
CA LEU A 20 -4.33 2.51 -4.07
C LEU A 20 -5.52 3.03 -4.88
N LEU A 21 -5.93 2.26 -5.88
CA LEU A 21 -7.16 2.50 -6.63
C LEU A 21 -8.31 1.76 -5.95
N GLY A 22 -9.45 2.42 -5.74
CA GLY A 22 -10.59 1.83 -5.03
C GLY A 22 -10.41 1.80 -3.51
N VAL A 23 -9.77 2.83 -2.93
CA VAL A 23 -9.36 2.82 -1.51
C VAL A 23 -10.52 2.81 -0.52
N ALA A 24 -11.72 3.28 -0.90
CA ALA A 24 -12.88 3.36 -0.02
C ALA A 24 -13.52 1.98 0.27
N GLY A 25 -13.18 0.95 -0.51
CA GLY A 25 -13.58 -0.42 -0.22
C GLY A 25 -12.89 -0.96 1.05
N SER A 26 -13.60 -1.73 1.86
CA SER A 26 -13.11 -2.24 3.16
C SER A 26 -11.80 -3.05 3.05
N GLY A 27 -11.61 -3.83 1.99
CA GLY A 27 -10.37 -4.57 1.75
C GLY A 27 -9.18 -3.66 1.47
N MET A 28 -9.37 -2.63 0.63
CA MET A 28 -8.31 -1.68 0.27
C MET A 28 -8.01 -0.69 1.39
N SER A 29 -9.02 -0.28 2.15
CA SER A 29 -8.83 0.52 3.37
C SER A 29 -8.01 -0.22 4.43
N GLY A 30 -8.27 -1.53 4.63
CA GLY A 30 -7.47 -2.37 5.53
C GLY A 30 -6.02 -2.51 5.05
N LEU A 31 -5.83 -2.75 3.74
CA LEU A 31 -4.50 -2.80 3.14
C LEU A 31 -3.75 -1.46 3.27
N ALA A 32 -4.45 -0.34 3.07
CA ALA A 32 -3.89 1.00 3.24
C ALA A 32 -3.35 1.20 4.66
N ALA A 33 -4.14 0.82 5.67
CA ALA A 33 -3.74 0.90 7.08
C ALA A 33 -2.50 0.05 7.36
N LEU A 34 -2.45 -1.19 6.87
CA LEU A 34 -1.28 -2.07 7.04
C LEU A 34 -0.02 -1.47 6.41
N LEU A 35 -0.12 -0.92 5.20
CA LEU A 35 1.00 -0.31 4.51
C LEU A 35 1.51 0.96 5.23
N LEU A 36 0.60 1.76 5.80
CA LEU A 36 0.94 2.90 6.64
C LEU A 36 1.68 2.46 7.91
N GLU A 37 1.18 1.44 8.61
CA GLU A 37 1.83 0.86 9.81
C GLU A 37 3.20 0.24 9.50
N MET A 38 3.40 -0.25 8.27
CA MET A 38 4.70 -0.72 7.79
C MET A 38 5.68 0.42 7.46
N GLY A 39 5.25 1.68 7.53
CA GLY A 39 6.05 2.87 7.31
C GLY A 39 6.00 3.42 5.88
N HIS A 40 5.19 2.82 5.00
CA HIS A 40 5.05 3.30 3.62
C HIS A 40 4.23 4.58 3.54
N ARG A 41 4.45 5.34 2.47
CA ARG A 41 3.62 6.49 2.13
C ARG A 41 2.48 6.03 1.25
N VAL A 42 1.26 6.08 1.77
CA VAL A 42 0.07 5.63 1.06
C VAL A 42 -0.76 6.84 0.61
N SER A 43 -1.24 6.77 -0.62
CA SER A 43 -2.27 7.65 -1.16
C SER A 43 -3.34 6.78 -1.82
N GLY A 44 -4.51 7.33 -2.12
CA GLY A 44 -5.52 6.56 -2.83
C GLY A 44 -6.53 7.43 -3.55
N SER A 45 -7.24 6.80 -4.46
CA SER A 45 -8.38 7.36 -5.17
C SER A 45 -9.54 6.36 -5.14
N ASP A 46 -10.75 6.89 -5.17
CA ASP A 46 -11.97 6.12 -5.35
C ASP A 46 -12.93 6.90 -6.24
N LYS A 47 -13.94 6.22 -6.75
CA LYS A 47 -14.99 6.87 -7.51
C LYS A 47 -15.97 7.50 -6.51
N VAL A 48 -16.34 8.76 -6.78
CA VAL A 48 -17.53 9.39 -6.18
C VAL A 48 -18.80 8.86 -6.82
#